data_AF-A0A4Y2W625-F1
#
_entry.id   AF-A0A4Y2W625-F1
#
_cell.length_a   1.000
_cell.length_b   1.000
_cell.length_c   1.000
_cell.angle_alpha   90.00
_cell.angle_beta   90.00
_cell.angle_gamma   90.00
#
_symmetry.space_group_name_H-M   'P 1'
#
loop_
_entity.id
_entity.type
_entity.pdbx_description
1 polymer ?
#
loop_
_entity_poly.entity_id
_entity_poly.type
_entity_poly.pdbx_seq_one_letter_code
_entity_poly.pdbx_strand_id
1 'polypeptide(L)'
;MYRLLRPWLYPDIIFNLTTLGKKFNSNLRLVHEVNKKVLKQKMDKITNENYNSTFDNKSNKNSFEKKMRKPFLELLLEYHLKDPSFTGKDVREEVDTFMAA
;
A
#
# COMPACT_ATOMS: atom_id res chain seq x y z
N MET A 1 -1.84 2.34 -25.49
CA MET A 1 -2.47 2.16 -26.82
C MET A 1 -1.97 0.95 -27.62
N TYR A 2 -0.75 0.40 -27.39
CA TYR A 2 -0.21 -0.70 -28.23
C TYR A 2 -1.01 -2.03 -28.14
N ARG A 3 -1.61 -2.33 -26.99
CA ARG A 3 -2.38 -3.56 -26.75
C ARG A 3 -3.79 -3.52 -27.36
N LEU A 4 -4.44 -2.35 -27.38
CA LEU A 4 -5.81 -2.15 -27.91
C LEU A 4 -5.93 -2.36 -29.43
N LEU A 5 -4.86 -2.05 -30.17
CA LEU A 5 -4.83 -2.15 -31.64
C LEU A 5 -4.48 -3.54 -32.15
N ARG A 6 -4.17 -4.50 -31.27
CA ARG A 6 -3.74 -5.86 -31.62
C ARG A 6 -4.48 -6.89 -30.76
N PRO A 7 -5.68 -7.34 -31.21
CA PRO A 7 -6.51 -8.27 -30.46
C PRO A 7 -5.79 -9.58 -30.06
N TRP A 8 -4.79 -10.00 -30.85
CA TRP A 8 -3.96 -11.17 -30.57
C TRP A 8 -3.06 -11.04 -29.33
N LEU A 9 -2.86 -9.83 -28.81
CA LEU A 9 -2.13 -9.55 -27.56
C LEU A 9 -3.05 -9.38 -26.35
N TYR A 10 -4.36 -9.61 -26.50
CA TYR A 10 -5.28 -9.62 -25.37
C TYR A 10 -5.02 -10.79 -24.42
N PRO A 11 -4.84 -12.05 -24.90
CA PRO A 11 -4.54 -13.16 -24.02
C PRO A 11 -3.23 -12.92 -23.25
N ASP A 12 -3.29 -12.97 -21.92
CA ASP A 12 -2.14 -12.69 -21.05
C ASP A 12 -0.97 -13.64 -21.31
N ILE A 13 -1.27 -14.89 -21.70
CA ILE A 13 -0.25 -15.89 -22.03
C ILE A 13 0.61 -15.39 -23.19
N ILE A 14 -0.02 -14.96 -24.28
CA ILE A 14 0.66 -14.49 -25.49
C ILE A 14 1.40 -13.18 -25.19
N PHE A 15 0.77 -12.28 -24.44
CA PHE A 15 1.38 -11.02 -24.04
C PHE A 15 2.63 -11.22 -23.19
N ASN A 16 2.59 -12.10 -22.19
CA ASN A 16 3.71 -12.39 -21.29
C ASN A 16 4.92 -13.02 -22.01
N LEU A 17 4.71 -13.69 -23.15
CA LEU A 17 5.77 -14.24 -23.98
C LEU A 17 6.51 -13.16 -24.79
N THR A 18 5.88 -12.01 -25.05
CA THR A 18 6.49 -10.91 -25.79
C THR A 18 7.54 -10.14 -24.98
N THR A 19 8.48 -9.49 -25.67
CA THR A 19 9.45 -8.57 -25.05
C THR A 19 8.80 -7.43 -24.30
N LEU A 20 7.66 -6.95 -24.80
CA LEU A 20 6.87 -5.89 -24.16
C LEU A 20 6.25 -6.38 -22.84
N GLY A 21 5.65 -7.57 -22.83
CA GLY A 21 5.08 -8.17 -21.61
C GLY A 21 6.14 -8.43 -20.55
N LYS A 22 7.33 -8.91 -20.94
CA LYS A 22 8.47 -9.05 -20.02
C LYS A 22 8.87 -7.71 -19.40
N LYS A 23 9.01 -6.65 -20.21
CA LYS A 23 9.36 -5.31 -19.72
C LYS A 23 8.27 -4.75 -18.79
N PHE A 24 7.00 -4.96 -19.13
CA PHE A 24 5.87 -4.56 -18.30
C PHE A 24 5.90 -5.28 -16.93
N ASN A 25 6.08 -6.60 -16.92
CA ASN A 25 6.17 -7.37 -15.67
C ASN A 25 7.38 -6.97 -14.81
N SER A 26 8.53 -6.67 -15.42
CA SER A 26 9.69 -6.14 -14.68
C SER A 26 9.38 -4.78 -14.03
N ASN A 27 8.71 -3.89 -14.75
CA ASN A 27 8.32 -2.59 -14.21
C ASN A 27 7.26 -2.72 -13.11
N LEU A 28 6.27 -3.59 -13.29
CA LEU A 28 5.27 -3.89 -12.25
C LEU A 28 5.94 -4.42 -10.99
N ARG A 29 6.94 -5.31 -11.13
CA ARG A 29 7.70 -5.81 -9.99
C ARG A 29 8.42 -4.69 -9.24
N LEU A 30 9.03 -3.74 -9.95
CA LEU A 30 9.66 -2.57 -9.31
C LEU A 30 8.65 -1.72 -8.55
N VAL A 31 7.50 -1.41 -9.14
CA VAL A 31 6.43 -0.66 -8.46
C VAL A 31 6.01 -1.39 -7.19
N HIS A 32 5.83 -2.71 -7.26
CA HIS A 32 5.48 -3.53 -6.11
C HIS A 32 6.52 -3.51 -5.00
N GLU A 33 7.80 -3.57 -5.36
CA GLU A 33 8.91 -3.50 -4.42
C GLU A 33 8.97 -2.12 -3.73
N VAL A 34 8.73 -1.04 -4.48
CA VAL A 34 8.61 0.31 -3.93
C VAL A 34 7.43 0.41 -2.97
N ASN A 35 6.24 -0.05 -3.36
CA ASN A 35 5.04 0.00 -2.52
C ASN A 35 5.24 -0.78 -1.22
N LYS A 36 5.80 -1.99 -1.29
CA LYS A 36 6.16 -2.79 -0.10
C LYS A 36 7.12 -2.04 0.81
N LYS A 37 8.13 -1.37 0.26
CA LYS A 37 9.11 -0.60 1.05
C LYS A 37 8.45 0.59 1.74
N VAL A 38 7.61 1.35 1.03
CA VAL A 38 6.87 2.49 1.59
C VAL A 38 5.93 2.02 2.71
N LEU A 39 5.19 0.95 2.47
CA LEU A 39 4.27 0.37 3.44
C LEU A 39 4.99 -0.08 4.71
N LYS A 40 6.12 -0.79 4.56
CA LYS A 40 6.94 -1.23 5.69
C LYS A 40 7.47 -0.03 6.49
N GLN A 41 8.06 0.95 5.81
CA GLN A 41 8.58 2.16 6.48
C GLN A 41 7.50 2.91 7.25
N LYS A 42 6.27 2.94 6.72
CA LYS A 42 5.14 3.59 7.39
C LYS A 42 4.63 2.79 8.58
N MET A 43 4.57 1.47 8.49
CA MET A 43 4.24 0.63 9.63
C MET A 43 5.29 0.71 10.75
N ASP A 44 6.57 0.71 10.39
CA ASP A 44 7.65 0.85 11.37
C ASP A 44 7.55 2.21 12.10
N LYS A 45 7.21 3.29 11.38
CA LYS A 45 6.98 4.62 11.99
C LYS A 45 5.80 4.62 12.96
N ILE A 46 4.64 4.10 12.56
CA ILE A 46 3.45 4.04 13.42
C ILE A 46 3.72 3.18 14.66
N THR A 47 4.42 2.06 14.50
CA THR A 47 4.76 1.18 15.63
C THR A 47 5.70 1.89 16.61
N ASN A 48 6.72 2.58 16.11
CA ASN A 48 7.65 3.35 16.95
C ASN A 48 6.98 4.58 17.60
N GLU A 49 6.10 5.29 16.89
CA GLU A 49 5.32 6.40 17.46
C GLU A 49 4.36 5.93 18.54
N ASN A 50 3.70 4.77 18.36
CA ASN A 50 2.91 4.15 19.42
C ASN A 50 3.79 3.69 20.58
N TYR A 51 4.98 3.15 20.34
CA TYR A 51 5.90 2.72 21.41
C TYR A 51 6.37 3.89 22.28
N ASN A 52 6.76 5.01 21.66
CA ASN A 52 7.12 6.25 22.37
C ASN A 52 5.91 6.88 23.08
N SER A 53 4.73 6.85 22.46
CA SER A 53 3.50 7.31 23.09
C SER A 53 3.08 6.44 24.28
N THR A 54 3.42 5.15 24.29
CA THR A 54 3.09 4.23 25.40
C THR A 54 4.06 4.40 26.57
N PHE A 55 5.31 4.82 26.33
CA PHE A 55 6.29 5.10 27.38
C PHE A 55 6.03 6.43 28.11
N ASP A 56 5.46 7.42 27.42
CA ASP A 56 5.13 8.75 28.00
C ASP A 56 3.67 8.91 28.48
N ASN A 57 2.73 8.03 28.11
CA ASN A 57 1.32 8.16 28.50
C ASN A 57 0.88 7.26 29.66
N LYS A 58 1.45 7.49 30.86
CA LYS A 58 0.68 7.30 32.10
C LYS A 58 -0.15 8.54 32.48
N SER A 59 -0.06 9.62 31.69
CA SER A 59 -0.69 10.91 32.01
C SER A 59 -1.18 11.67 30.77
N ASN A 60 -2.08 11.10 29.98
CA ASN A 60 -3.21 11.84 29.37
C ASN A 60 -3.97 10.95 28.40
N LYS A 61 -4.97 10.24 28.94
CA LYS A 61 -6.20 9.95 28.20
C LYS A 61 -6.86 11.31 27.89
N ASN A 62 -6.49 12.00 26.80
CA ASN A 62 -7.25 13.16 26.27
C ASN A 62 -6.65 13.71 24.94
N SER A 63 -6.51 12.88 23.91
CA SER A 63 -6.16 13.37 22.56
C SER A 63 -7.12 12.85 21.50
N PHE A 64 -8.41 13.00 21.76
CA PHE A 64 -9.48 12.84 20.76
C PHE A 64 -9.55 14.01 19.75
N GLU A 65 -8.68 15.03 19.88
CA GLU A 65 -8.79 16.27 19.09
C GLU A 65 -7.47 16.69 18.45
N LYS A 66 -7.04 15.92 17.45
CA LYS A 66 -6.41 16.51 16.29
C LYS A 66 -7.04 15.88 15.05
N LYS A 67 -8.14 16.49 14.60
CA LYS A 67 -8.75 16.34 13.26
C LYS A 67 -7.78 16.83 12.16
N MET A 68 -6.48 16.59 12.32
CA MET A 68 -5.49 16.85 11.28
C MET A 68 -5.69 15.77 10.23
N ARG A 69 -5.72 16.19 8.97
CA ARG A 69 -5.80 15.32 7.80
C ARG A 69 -4.71 14.24 7.91
N LYS A 70 -5.07 13.05 8.38
CA LYS A 70 -4.18 11.89 8.29
C LYS A 70 -4.05 11.55 6.81
N PRO A 71 -2.84 11.37 6.29
CA PRO A 71 -2.66 10.88 4.94
C PRO A 71 -3.35 9.52 4.82
N PHE A 72 -3.93 9.25 3.65
CA PHE A 72 -4.75 8.07 3.39
C PHE A 72 -4.14 6.76 3.93
N LEU A 73 -2.85 6.55 3.67
CA LEU A 73 -2.15 5.32 4.09
C LEU A 73 -2.06 5.18 5.62
N GLU A 74 -1.89 6.27 6.38
CA GLU A 74 -1.86 6.21 7.85
C GLU A 74 -3.25 5.92 8.43
N LEU A 75 -4.31 6.42 7.81
CA LEU A 75 -5.69 6.08 8.18
C LEU A 75 -5.94 4.57 7.99
N LEU A 76 -5.50 4.04 6.86
CA LEU A 76 -5.66 2.64 6.47
C LEU A 76 -4.90 1.69 7.40
N LEU A 77 -3.69 2.07 7.81
CA LEU A 77 -2.92 1.34 8.81
C LEU A 77 -3.54 1.40 10.21
N GLU A 78 -4.16 2.53 10.59
CA GLU A 78 -4.87 2.63 11.87
C GLU A 78 -6.11 1.72 11.92
N TYR A 79 -6.86 1.63 10.83
CA TYR A 79 -7.98 0.67 10.71
C TYR A 79 -7.48 -0.77 10.79
N HIS A 80 -6.36 -1.09 10.13
CA HIS A 80 -5.73 -2.41 10.23
C HIS A 80 -5.32 -2.80 11.67
N LEU A 81 -4.86 -1.83 12.46
CA LEU A 81 -4.48 -2.08 13.84
C LEU A 81 -5.68 -2.21 14.80
N LYS A 82 -6.82 -1.60 14.47
CA LYS A 82 -8.04 -1.65 15.30
C LYS A 82 -8.92 -2.85 14.98
N ASP A 83 -9.02 -3.24 13.72
CA ASP A 83 -9.93 -4.31 13.27
C ASP A 83 -9.17 -5.55 12.78
N PRO A 84 -9.34 -6.72 13.44
CA PRO A 84 -8.72 -7.97 13.00
C PRO A 84 -9.31 -8.53 11.69
N SER A 85 -10.44 -7.97 11.22
CA SER A 85 -11.06 -8.36 9.95
C SER A 85 -10.38 -7.73 8.74
N PHE A 86 -9.63 -6.64 8.91
CA PHE A 86 -8.92 -5.98 7.83
C PHE A 86 -7.52 -6.58 7.74
N THR A 87 -7.25 -7.38 6.71
CA THR A 87 -5.99 -8.13 6.64
C THR A 87 -4.91 -7.26 5.98
N GLY A 88 -3.64 -7.48 6.30
CA GLY A 88 -2.53 -6.77 5.64
C GLY A 88 -2.47 -6.98 4.11
N LYS A 89 -3.21 -7.97 3.59
CA LYS A 89 -3.41 -8.16 2.15
C LYS A 89 -4.35 -7.11 1.56
N ASP A 90 -5.47 -6.82 2.23
CA ASP A 90 -6.47 -5.83 1.81
C ASP A 90 -5.84 -4.43 1.80
N VAL A 91 -5.07 -4.12 2.85
CA VAL A 91 -4.26 -2.91 2.96
C VAL A 91 -3.40 -2.70 1.71
N ARG A 92 -2.74 -3.77 1.28
CA ARG A 92 -1.83 -3.72 0.16
C ARG A 92 -2.56 -3.59 -1.18
N GLU A 93 -3.69 -4.27 -1.37
CA GLU A 93 -4.50 -4.13 -2.58
C GLU A 93 -5.07 -2.71 -2.73
N GLU A 94 -5.54 -2.10 -1.65
CA GLU A 94 -5.99 -0.70 -1.67
C GLU A 94 -4.83 0.25 -1.99
N VAL A 95 -3.67 0.11 -1.33
CA VAL A 95 -2.50 0.95 -1.60
C VAL A 95 -1.99 0.79 -3.04
N ASP A 96 -1.94 -0.44 -3.55
CA ASP A 96 -1.52 -0.72 -4.93
C ASP A 96 -2.49 -0.06 -5.93
N THR A 97 -3.79 -0.06 -5.63
CA THR A 97 -4.82 0.60 -6.46
C THR A 97 -4.67 2.12 -6.46
N PHE A 98 -4.51 2.75 -5.29
CA PHE A 98 -4.36 4.20 -5.18
C PHE A 98 -3.05 4.73 -5.77
N MET A 99 -1.98 3.94 -5.75
CA MET A 99 -0.70 4.33 -6.36
C MET A 99 -0.69 4.18 -7.90
N ALA A 100 -1.58 3.35 -8.44
CA ALA A 100 -1.72 3.11 -9.88
C ALA A 100 -2.79 3.98 -10.56
N ALA A 101 -3.75 4.51 -9.80
CA ALA A 101 -4.78 5.45 -10.23
C ALA A 101 -4.22 6.87 -10.42
#